data_AF-F9USJ6-F1
#
_entry.id   AF-F9USJ6-F1
#
_cell.length_a   1.000
_cell.length_b   1.000
_cell.length_c   1.000
_cell.angle_alpha   90.00
_cell.angle_beta   90.00
_cell.angle_gamma   90.00
#
_symmetry.space_group_name_H-M   'P 1'
#
loop_
_entity.id
_entity.type
_entity.pdbx_description
1 polymer ?
#
loop_
_entity_poly.entity_id
_entity_poly.type
_entity_poly.pdbx_seq_one_letter_code
_entity_poly.pdbx_strand_id
1 'polypeptide(L)'
;MTKIDNDQAQLNQLEQQLTPSDAQYFQDLRLYLLTKELFGSNEKAITRQLLTMLQDFLDASQHGETASQFFGNDPAGLADALLAELPRNSRWQQIHFVGLLILISWFFVILNANTATGFRLNWLLLFAAPLVEIIAIALIFKIMNHAIYADSTPFKQETVPVVLITTLALIMLIGLFLVTPRFGSWVFIFLPNPWGIGLQIIQAIITVSWFGYSLLSNRRQPTQH
;
A
#
# COMPACT_ATOMS: atom_id res chain seq x y z
N MET A 1 -7.77 9.53 -21.65
CA MET A 1 -8.21 8.22 -21.17
C MET A 1 -7.24 7.16 -21.65
N THR A 2 -6.62 6.43 -20.73
CA THR A 2 -5.90 5.19 -21.05
C THR A 2 -6.89 4.03 -21.19
N LYS A 3 -6.49 2.93 -21.84
CA LYS A 3 -7.37 1.74 -21.99
C LYS A 3 -7.81 1.15 -20.64
N ILE A 4 -7.00 1.32 -19.60
CA ILE A 4 -7.30 0.86 -18.22
C ILE A 4 -8.45 1.67 -17.61
N ASP A 5 -8.45 2.99 -17.82
CA ASP A 5 -9.50 3.86 -17.31
C ASP A 5 -10.87 3.45 -17.87
N ASN A 6 -10.89 2.91 -19.09
CA ASN A 6 -12.09 2.37 -19.72
C ASN A 6 -12.50 1.02 -19.10
N ASP A 7 -11.56 0.10 -18.92
CA ASP A 7 -11.82 -1.22 -18.32
C ASP A 7 -12.37 -1.07 -16.88
N GLN A 8 -11.82 -0.13 -16.07
CA GLN A 8 -12.32 0.15 -14.72
C GLN A 8 -13.71 0.82 -14.72
N ALA A 9 -13.96 1.76 -15.64
CA ALA A 9 -15.27 2.39 -15.77
C ALA A 9 -16.34 1.36 -16.14
N GLN A 10 -16.03 0.43 -17.05
CA GLN A 10 -16.91 -0.67 -17.42
C GLN A 10 -17.16 -1.62 -16.26
N LEU A 11 -16.12 -2.00 -15.51
CA LEU A 11 -16.26 -2.86 -14.33
C LEU A 11 -17.23 -2.25 -13.32
N ASN A 12 -17.04 -0.98 -12.97
CA ASN A 12 -17.92 -0.28 -12.03
C ASN A 12 -19.36 -0.15 -12.54
N GLN A 13 -19.58 -0.06 -13.86
CA GLN A 13 -20.92 -0.04 -14.46
C GLN A 13 -21.60 -1.41 -14.39
N LEU A 14 -20.86 -2.50 -14.63
CA LEU A 14 -21.40 -3.86 -14.54
C LEU A 14 -21.67 -4.25 -13.08
N GLU A 15 -20.85 -3.82 -12.13
CA GLU A 15 -21.06 -4.07 -10.69
C GLU A 15 -22.42 -3.51 -10.20
N GLN A 16 -22.96 -2.45 -10.83
CA GLN A 16 -24.26 -1.88 -10.48
C GLN A 16 -25.46 -2.76 -10.89
N GLN A 17 -25.24 -3.74 -11.76
CA GLN A 17 -26.29 -4.65 -12.24
C GLN A 17 -26.47 -5.87 -11.32
N LEU A 18 -25.55 -6.05 -10.38
CA LEU A 18 -25.55 -7.17 -9.43
C LEU A 18 -26.63 -7.01 -8.37
N THR A 19 -27.11 -8.14 -7.85
CA THR A 19 -27.89 -8.13 -6.61
C THR A 19 -27.00 -7.72 -5.43
N PRO A 20 -27.56 -7.22 -4.31
CA PRO A 20 -26.75 -6.85 -3.14
C PRO A 20 -25.87 -7.98 -2.60
N SER A 21 -26.33 -9.23 -2.69
CA SER A 21 -25.56 -10.41 -2.25
C SER A 21 -24.37 -10.68 -3.17
N ASP A 22 -24.59 -10.62 -4.49
CA ASP A 22 -23.54 -10.89 -5.47
C ASP A 22 -22.52 -9.74 -5.54
N ALA A 23 -22.99 -8.51 -5.35
CA ALA A 23 -22.13 -7.33 -5.23
C ALA A 23 -21.17 -7.43 -4.04
N GLN A 24 -21.66 -7.91 -2.89
CA GLN A 24 -20.81 -8.10 -1.71
C GLN A 24 -19.72 -9.16 -1.98
N TYR A 25 -20.10 -10.31 -2.55
CA TYR A 25 -19.14 -11.36 -2.92
C TYR A 25 -18.05 -10.82 -3.85
N PHE A 26 -18.43 -10.05 -4.86
CA PHE A 26 -17.50 -9.51 -5.84
C PHE A 26 -16.59 -8.43 -5.26
N GLN A 27 -17.11 -7.59 -4.35
CA GLN A 27 -16.30 -6.62 -3.60
C GLN A 27 -15.24 -7.30 -2.75
N ASP A 28 -15.61 -8.39 -2.05
CA ASP A 28 -14.68 -9.14 -1.21
C ASP A 28 -13.56 -9.77 -2.06
N LEU A 29 -13.90 -10.37 -3.20
CA LEU A 29 -12.95 -10.92 -4.17
C LEU A 29 -11.99 -9.84 -4.71
N ARG A 30 -12.54 -8.72 -5.19
CA ARG A 30 -11.76 -7.61 -5.74
C ARG A 30 -10.81 -7.04 -4.70
N LEU A 31 -11.28 -6.86 -3.48
CA LEU A 31 -10.44 -6.37 -2.38
C LEU A 31 -9.31 -7.35 -2.05
N TYR A 32 -9.56 -8.67 -2.06
CA TYR A 32 -8.52 -9.67 -1.78
C TYR A 32 -7.42 -9.62 -2.83
N LEU A 33 -7.81 -9.58 -4.10
CA LEU A 33 -6.90 -9.48 -5.23
C LEU A 33 -6.03 -8.21 -5.13
N LEU A 34 -6.66 -7.05 -4.89
CA LEU A 34 -5.95 -5.78 -4.78
C LEU A 34 -5.05 -5.70 -3.54
N THR A 35 -5.47 -6.27 -2.42
CA THR A 35 -4.68 -6.27 -1.18
C THR A 35 -3.45 -7.16 -1.30
N LYS A 36 -3.58 -8.33 -1.93
CA LYS A 36 -2.44 -9.24 -2.14
C LYS A 36 -1.50 -8.78 -3.26
N GLU A 37 -2.03 -8.14 -4.30
CA GLU A 37 -1.25 -7.57 -5.40
C GLU A 37 -0.86 -6.10 -5.19
N LEU A 38 -1.01 -5.57 -3.98
CA LEU A 38 -0.77 -4.15 -3.68
C LEU A 38 0.64 -3.66 -4.06
N PHE A 39 1.65 -4.53 -3.87
CA PHE A 39 3.04 -4.26 -4.27
C PHE A 39 3.38 -4.84 -5.66
N GLY A 40 2.34 -5.25 -6.37
CA GLY A 40 2.30 -5.85 -7.69
C GLY A 40 2.35 -4.85 -8.84
N SER A 41 2.46 -5.37 -10.06
CA SER A 41 2.24 -4.60 -11.30
C SER A 41 1.07 -5.12 -12.13
N ASN A 42 0.33 -6.10 -11.61
CA ASN A 42 -0.69 -6.81 -12.37
C ASN A 42 -2.08 -6.15 -12.31
N GLU A 43 -2.20 -4.89 -11.88
CA GLU A 43 -3.49 -4.18 -11.78
C GLU A 43 -4.33 -4.30 -13.06
N LYS A 44 -3.70 -4.17 -14.23
CA LYS A 44 -4.39 -4.30 -15.53
C LYS A 44 -4.90 -5.72 -15.77
N ALA A 45 -4.08 -6.72 -15.46
CA ALA A 45 -4.43 -8.11 -15.64
C ALA A 45 -5.56 -8.51 -14.69
N ILE A 46 -5.48 -8.09 -13.42
CA ILE A 46 -6.54 -8.26 -12.42
C ILE A 46 -7.83 -7.59 -12.86
N THR A 47 -7.77 -6.32 -13.30
CA THR A 47 -8.97 -5.57 -13.72
C THR A 47 -9.66 -6.27 -14.90
N ARG A 48 -8.90 -6.76 -15.88
CA ARG A 48 -9.46 -7.49 -17.02
C ARG A 48 -10.04 -8.84 -16.63
N GLN A 49 -9.35 -9.58 -15.76
CA GLN A 49 -9.83 -10.86 -15.27
C GLN A 49 -11.16 -10.68 -14.52
N LEU A 50 -11.23 -9.68 -13.63
CA LEU A 50 -12.47 -9.32 -12.93
C LEU A 50 -13.57 -8.92 -13.92
N LEU A 51 -13.25 -8.12 -14.94
CA LEU A 51 -14.22 -7.72 -15.96
C LEU A 51 -14.80 -8.92 -16.71
N THR A 52 -13.94 -9.86 -17.14
CA THR A 52 -14.38 -11.09 -17.81
C THR A 52 -15.24 -11.95 -16.88
N MET A 53 -14.79 -12.21 -15.65
CA MET A 53 -15.56 -12.99 -14.69
C MET A 53 -16.93 -12.37 -14.41
N LEU A 54 -17.00 -11.05 -14.28
CA LEU A 54 -18.26 -10.35 -14.03
C LEU A 54 -19.22 -10.44 -15.23
N GLN A 55 -18.71 -10.38 -16.45
CA GLN A 55 -19.52 -10.57 -17.67
C GLN A 55 -20.08 -11.99 -17.73
N ASP A 56 -19.23 -13.00 -17.55
CA ASP A 56 -19.63 -14.41 -17.54
C ASP A 56 -20.68 -14.69 -16.45
N PHE A 57 -20.51 -14.07 -15.28
CA PHE A 57 -21.49 -14.20 -14.19
C PHE A 57 -22.80 -13.48 -14.49
N LEU A 58 -22.79 -12.29 -15.11
CA LEU A 58 -24.03 -11.60 -15.45
C LEU A 58 -24.89 -12.44 -16.41
N ASP A 59 -24.27 -13.16 -17.35
CA ASP A 59 -24.97 -14.10 -18.22
C ASP A 59 -25.56 -15.29 -17.43
N ALA A 60 -24.80 -15.87 -16.50
CA ALA A 60 -25.29 -16.94 -15.63
C ALA A 60 -26.41 -16.48 -14.66
N SER A 61 -26.31 -15.24 -14.16
CA SER A 61 -27.28 -14.65 -13.22
C SER A 61 -28.66 -14.47 -13.84
N GLN A 62 -28.75 -14.31 -15.17
CA GLN A 62 -30.03 -14.30 -15.89
C GLN A 62 -30.79 -15.63 -15.76
N HIS A 63 -30.07 -16.72 -15.48
CA HIS A 63 -30.63 -18.05 -15.21
C HIS A 63 -30.91 -18.31 -13.73
N GLY A 64 -30.75 -17.30 -12.86
CA GLY A 64 -31.07 -17.36 -11.43
C GLY A 64 -29.96 -17.92 -10.54
N GLU A 65 -28.74 -18.06 -11.06
CA GLU A 65 -27.58 -18.53 -10.31
C GLU A 65 -26.95 -17.38 -9.50
N THR A 66 -26.62 -17.63 -8.23
CA THR A 66 -25.94 -16.64 -7.36
C THR A 66 -24.42 -16.71 -7.53
N ALA A 67 -23.71 -15.63 -7.21
CA ALA A 67 -22.25 -15.56 -7.33
C ALA A 67 -21.55 -16.66 -6.51
N SER A 68 -22.10 -16.97 -5.32
CA SER A 68 -21.59 -18.04 -4.46
C SER A 68 -21.76 -19.45 -5.06
N GLN A 69 -22.77 -19.66 -5.90
CA GLN A 69 -22.99 -20.92 -6.61
C GLN A 69 -22.08 -21.02 -7.84
N PHE A 70 -21.94 -19.93 -8.58
CA PHE A 70 -21.15 -19.88 -9.81
C PHE A 70 -19.63 -19.91 -9.55
N PHE A 71 -19.16 -19.12 -8.59
CA PHE A 71 -17.73 -18.97 -8.26
C PHE A 71 -17.29 -19.79 -7.04
N GLY A 72 -18.23 -20.36 -6.29
CA GLY A 72 -17.98 -21.02 -5.01
C GLY A 72 -18.11 -20.10 -3.81
N ASN A 73 -18.08 -20.69 -2.61
CA ASN A 73 -18.31 -19.98 -1.34
C ASN A 73 -17.04 -19.36 -0.73
N ASP A 74 -15.89 -19.46 -1.40
CA ASP A 74 -14.60 -19.00 -0.88
C ASP A 74 -13.94 -17.99 -1.83
N PRO A 75 -14.31 -16.69 -1.73
CA PRO A 75 -13.74 -15.64 -2.57
C PRO A 75 -12.24 -15.43 -2.29
N ALA A 76 -11.75 -15.77 -1.08
CA ALA A 76 -10.33 -15.67 -0.74
C ALA A 76 -9.51 -16.77 -1.43
N GLY A 77 -9.99 -18.01 -1.38
CA GLY A 77 -9.39 -19.13 -2.11
C GLY A 77 -9.40 -18.93 -3.62
N LEU A 78 -10.48 -18.36 -4.16
CA LEU A 78 -10.56 -17.97 -5.57
C LEU A 78 -9.54 -16.88 -5.90
N ALA A 79 -9.42 -15.84 -5.08
CA ALA A 79 -8.39 -14.80 -5.27
C ALA A 79 -6.98 -15.39 -5.29
N ASP A 80 -6.69 -16.35 -4.40
CA ASP A 80 -5.39 -17.02 -4.36
C ASP A 80 -5.10 -17.84 -5.62
N ALA A 81 -6.10 -18.55 -6.15
CA ALA A 81 -5.98 -19.26 -7.42
C ALA A 81 -5.67 -18.30 -8.57
N LEU A 82 -6.43 -17.20 -8.68
CA LEU A 82 -6.24 -16.18 -9.71
C LEU A 82 -4.85 -15.53 -9.63
N LEU A 83 -4.36 -15.23 -8.43
CA LEU A 83 -3.02 -14.66 -8.24
C LEU A 83 -1.89 -15.65 -8.54
N ALA A 84 -2.13 -16.95 -8.36
CA ALA A 84 -1.16 -17.99 -8.69
C ALA A 84 -0.93 -18.12 -10.21
N GLU A 85 -1.94 -17.79 -11.02
CA GLU A 85 -1.86 -17.80 -12.48
C GLU A 85 -1.20 -16.54 -13.06
N LEU A 86 -1.23 -15.43 -12.33
CA LEU A 86 -0.63 -14.18 -12.76
C LEU A 86 0.90 -14.23 -12.75
N PRO A 87 1.58 -13.57 -13.71
CA PRO A 87 3.03 -13.52 -13.73
C PRO A 87 3.54 -12.90 -12.43
N ARG A 88 4.34 -13.67 -11.70
CA ARG A 88 4.84 -13.29 -10.38
C ARG A 88 5.60 -11.98 -10.49
N ASN A 89 5.20 -11.00 -9.68
CA ASN A 89 5.83 -9.69 -9.75
C ASN A 89 7.31 -9.75 -9.38
N SER A 90 8.08 -8.87 -10.00
CA SER A 90 9.49 -8.67 -9.71
C SER A 90 9.63 -8.06 -8.31
N ARG A 91 10.30 -8.75 -7.38
CA ARG A 91 10.63 -8.24 -6.02
C ARG A 91 11.23 -6.83 -6.03
N TRP A 92 11.82 -6.44 -7.16
CA TRP A 92 12.32 -5.11 -7.46
C TRP A 92 11.28 -3.99 -7.27
N GLN A 93 10.00 -4.24 -7.54
CA GLN A 93 8.97 -3.20 -7.37
C GLN A 93 8.61 -2.97 -5.91
N GLN A 94 8.57 -4.03 -5.11
CA GLN A 94 8.41 -3.91 -3.66
C GLN A 94 9.59 -3.16 -3.04
N ILE A 95 10.82 -3.48 -3.46
CA ILE A 95 12.03 -2.74 -3.05
C ILE A 95 11.94 -1.28 -3.48
N HIS A 96 11.47 -1.01 -4.70
CA HIS A 96 11.32 0.36 -5.20
C HIS A 96 10.29 1.16 -4.37
N PHE A 97 9.16 0.56 -4.01
CA PHE A 97 8.14 1.18 -3.16
C PHE A 97 8.67 1.47 -1.75
N VAL A 98 9.26 0.47 -1.09
CA VAL A 98 9.85 0.66 0.26
C VAL A 98 11.00 1.68 0.21
N GLY A 99 11.82 1.65 -0.84
CA GLY A 99 12.90 2.62 -1.04
C GLY A 99 12.37 4.05 -1.19
N LEU A 100 11.24 4.24 -1.89
CA LEU A 100 10.60 5.55 -2.02
C LEU A 100 10.10 6.07 -0.66
N LEU A 101 9.46 5.21 0.15
CA LEU A 101 9.02 5.57 1.50
C LEU A 101 10.21 6.00 2.37
N ILE A 102 11.29 5.22 2.37
CA ILE A 102 12.52 5.56 3.12
C ILE A 102 13.08 6.91 2.67
N LEU A 103 13.13 7.15 1.36
CA LEU A 103 13.66 8.38 0.79
C LEU A 103 12.85 9.61 1.20
N ILE A 104 11.52 9.51 1.19
CA ILE A 104 10.60 10.55 1.66
C ILE A 104 10.78 10.78 3.17
N SER A 105 10.86 9.71 3.95
CA SER A 105 11.08 9.79 5.40
C SER A 105 12.38 10.53 5.71
N TRP A 106 13.48 10.17 5.04
CA TRP A 106 14.76 10.86 5.15
C TRP A 106 14.67 12.32 4.74
N PHE A 107 13.88 12.65 3.72
CA PHE A 107 13.71 14.04 3.28
C PHE A 107 13.18 14.91 4.42
N PHE A 108 12.14 14.44 5.13
CA PHE A 108 11.60 15.16 6.27
C PHE A 108 12.55 15.19 7.47
N VAL A 109 13.24 14.09 7.79
CA VAL A 109 14.21 14.06 8.90
C VAL A 109 15.34 15.07 8.69
N ILE A 110 15.91 15.10 7.48
CA ILE A 110 17.00 16.00 7.14
C ILE A 110 16.51 17.45 6.99
N LEU A 111 15.30 17.68 6.49
CA LEU A 111 14.72 19.02 6.46
C LEU A 111 14.55 19.61 7.87
N ASN A 112 14.10 18.79 8.82
CA ASN A 112 13.92 19.17 10.23
C ASN A 112 15.24 19.34 11.01
N ALA A 113 16.37 18.88 10.48
CA ALA A 113 17.68 19.01 11.12
C ALA A 113 18.29 20.43 11.00
N ASN A 114 17.66 21.34 10.25
CA ASN A 114 18.14 22.72 10.13
C ASN A 114 17.96 23.53 11.42
N THR A 115 18.99 24.31 11.77
CA THR A 115 18.97 25.27 12.87
C THR A 115 19.58 26.60 12.44
N ALA A 116 19.41 27.66 13.25
CA ALA A 116 19.96 28.99 12.95
C ALA A 116 21.50 29.02 12.87
N THR A 117 22.20 28.07 13.52
CA THR A 117 23.66 28.06 13.62
C THR A 117 24.33 26.98 12.74
N GLY A 118 23.54 26.15 12.07
CA GLY A 118 24.03 25.00 11.32
C GLY A 118 23.00 23.89 11.26
N PHE A 119 23.48 22.69 10.98
CA PHE A 119 22.67 21.51 10.75
C PHE A 119 22.92 20.49 11.87
N ARG A 120 21.86 20.14 12.60
CA ARG A 120 21.91 19.24 13.76
C ARG A 120 21.09 17.98 13.48
N LEU A 121 21.74 16.96 12.93
CA LEU A 121 21.10 15.72 12.53
C LEU A 121 21.07 14.70 13.66
N ASN A 122 19.89 14.18 13.96
CA ASN A 122 19.75 13.00 14.79
C ASN A 122 19.89 11.76 13.89
N TRP A 123 21.03 11.07 13.97
CA TRP A 123 21.31 9.93 13.10
C TRP A 123 20.43 8.71 13.43
N LEU A 124 19.93 8.61 14.66
CA LEU A 124 18.98 7.58 15.06
C LEU A 124 17.62 7.77 14.38
N LEU A 125 17.19 9.02 14.18
CA LEU A 125 15.95 9.32 13.44
C LEU A 125 16.01 8.89 11.98
N LEU A 126 17.19 8.81 11.36
CA LEU A 126 17.32 8.29 9.99
C LEU A 126 16.85 6.83 9.88
N PHE A 127 17.00 6.04 10.93
CA PHE A 127 16.56 4.64 10.93
C PHE A 127 15.20 4.46 11.58
N ALA A 128 14.96 5.18 12.68
CA ALA A 128 13.71 5.06 13.43
C ALA A 128 12.51 5.57 12.64
N ALA A 129 12.61 6.72 11.96
CA ALA A 129 11.48 7.30 11.22
C ALA A 129 10.94 6.37 10.11
N PRO A 130 11.75 5.88 9.16
CA PRO A 130 11.24 4.98 8.13
C PRO A 130 10.78 3.64 8.69
N LEU A 131 11.39 3.14 9.76
CA LEU A 131 10.94 1.91 10.41
C LEU A 131 9.53 2.07 11.00
N VAL A 132 9.27 3.17 11.69
CA VAL A 132 7.93 3.49 12.24
C VAL A 132 6.91 3.61 11.12
N GLU A 133 7.27 4.28 10.03
CA GLU A 133 6.38 4.47 8.87
C GLU A 133 6.03 3.15 8.18
N ILE A 134 7.03 2.29 7.91
CA ILE A 134 6.81 0.95 7.31
C ILE A 134 5.94 0.09 8.23
N ILE A 135 6.20 0.11 9.54
CA ILE A 135 5.38 -0.61 10.52
C ILE A 135 3.95 -0.07 10.50
N ALA A 136 3.76 1.25 10.56
CA ALA A 136 2.44 1.88 10.55
C ALA A 136 1.64 1.50 9.28
N ILE A 137 2.28 1.55 8.11
CA ILE A 137 1.67 1.15 6.84
C ILE A 137 1.28 -0.33 6.86
N ALA A 138 2.18 -1.23 7.29
CA ALA A 138 1.89 -2.65 7.41
C ALA A 138 0.73 -2.93 8.39
N LEU A 139 0.63 -2.14 9.46
CA LEU A 139 -0.47 -2.22 10.43
C LEU A 139 -1.80 -1.77 9.84
N ILE A 140 -1.83 -0.64 9.11
CA ILE A 140 -3.03 -0.17 8.42
C ILE A 140 -3.55 -1.25 7.48
N PHE A 141 -2.66 -1.88 6.70
CA PHE A 141 -3.05 -2.98 5.81
C PHE A 141 -3.57 -4.19 6.57
N LYS A 142 -2.92 -4.56 7.67
CA LYS A 142 -3.39 -5.68 8.52
C LYS A 142 -4.78 -5.41 9.08
N ILE A 143 -5.05 -4.18 9.55
CA ILE A 143 -6.35 -3.79 10.09
C ILE A 143 -7.40 -3.75 8.97
N MET A 144 -7.09 -3.17 7.81
CA MET A 144 -8.00 -3.11 6.67
C MET A 144 -8.40 -4.51 6.20
N ASN A 145 -7.43 -5.43 6.10
CA ASN A 145 -7.65 -6.84 5.76
C ASN A 145 -8.34 -7.65 6.87
N HIS A 146 -8.66 -7.06 8.02
CA HIS A 146 -9.40 -7.74 9.07
C HIS A 146 -10.76 -7.09 9.31
N ALA A 147 -10.84 -5.76 9.20
CA ALA A 147 -12.06 -4.98 9.37
C ALA A 147 -13.08 -5.23 8.27
N ILE A 148 -12.63 -5.50 7.04
CA ILE A 148 -13.54 -5.70 5.90
C ILE A 148 -14.03 -7.15 5.81
N TYR A 149 -13.25 -8.12 6.32
CA TYR A 149 -13.54 -9.56 6.21
C TYR A 149 -14.13 -10.18 7.48
N ALA A 150 -14.32 -9.41 8.54
CA ALA A 150 -15.19 -9.83 9.61
C ALA A 150 -16.63 -9.66 9.11
N ASP A 151 -17.25 -10.76 8.63
CA ASP A 151 -18.69 -10.87 8.32
C ASP A 151 -19.47 -9.92 9.21
N SER A 152 -20.24 -8.96 8.66
CA SER A 152 -21.29 -8.06 9.21
C SER A 152 -21.71 -8.13 10.70
N THR A 153 -20.78 -8.47 11.59
CA THR A 153 -20.93 -8.79 12.99
C THR A 153 -20.03 -7.84 13.74
N PRO A 154 -20.52 -7.22 14.83
CA PRO A 154 -19.78 -6.22 15.55
C PRO A 154 -18.47 -6.84 16.03
N PHE A 155 -17.34 -6.35 15.52
CA PHE A 155 -15.99 -6.53 16.06
C PHE A 155 -15.81 -7.83 16.86
N LYS A 156 -15.57 -8.97 16.18
CA LYS A 156 -15.32 -10.26 16.85
C LYS A 156 -14.29 -10.06 17.97
N GLN A 157 -14.52 -10.63 19.17
CA GLN A 157 -13.67 -10.43 20.35
C GLN A 157 -12.19 -10.81 20.10
N GLU A 158 -11.93 -11.65 19.11
CA GLU A 158 -10.59 -12.06 18.67
C GLU A 158 -9.84 -10.97 17.87
N THR A 159 -10.56 -10.03 17.24
CA THR A 159 -10.00 -8.88 16.50
C THR A 159 -9.55 -7.75 17.44
N VAL A 160 -10.30 -7.55 18.53
CA VAL A 160 -10.05 -6.50 19.54
C VAL A 160 -8.61 -6.52 20.07
N PRO A 161 -8.04 -7.66 20.52
CA PRO A 161 -6.67 -7.67 21.04
C PRO A 161 -5.65 -7.36 19.94
N VAL A 162 -5.86 -7.79 18.69
CA VAL A 162 -4.95 -7.48 17.58
C VAL A 162 -4.93 -5.98 17.34
N VAL A 163 -6.10 -5.35 17.17
CA VAL A 163 -6.19 -3.90 16.92
C VAL A 163 -5.64 -3.09 18.11
N LEU A 164 -5.94 -3.51 19.34
CA LEU A 164 -5.46 -2.87 20.55
C LEU A 164 -3.93 -2.95 20.68
N ILE A 165 -3.34 -4.14 20.52
CA ILE A 165 -1.88 -4.33 20.55
C ILE A 165 -1.21 -3.50 19.46
N THR A 166 -1.78 -3.47 18.26
CA THR A 166 -1.21 -2.69 17.15
C THR A 166 -1.29 -1.18 17.38
N THR A 167 -2.40 -0.69 17.93
CA THR A 167 -2.56 0.73 18.30
C THR A 167 -1.60 1.11 19.42
N LEU A 168 -1.45 0.27 20.44
CA LEU A 168 -0.51 0.49 21.54
C LEU A 168 0.94 0.49 21.04
N ALA A 169 1.31 -0.41 20.14
CA ALA A 169 2.64 -0.44 19.52
C ALA A 169 2.92 0.85 18.72
N LEU A 170 1.93 1.37 17.99
CA LEU A 170 2.05 2.63 17.25
C LEU A 170 2.23 3.83 18.21
N ILE A 171 1.42 3.90 19.27
CA ILE A 171 1.54 4.95 20.30
C ILE A 171 2.92 4.88 20.98
N MET A 172 3.42 3.67 21.28
CA MET A 172 4.74 3.49 21.87
C MET A 172 5.86 3.95 20.93
N LEU A 173 5.76 3.65 19.63
CA LEU A 173 6.72 4.08 18.61
C LEU A 173 6.71 5.61 18.41
N ILE A 174 5.53 6.22 18.36
CA ILE A 174 5.38 7.68 18.32
C ILE A 174 5.92 8.31 19.62
N GLY A 175 5.64 7.70 20.78
CA GLY A 175 6.20 8.11 22.06
C GLY A 175 7.72 8.09 22.08
N LEU A 176 8.33 7.03 21.54
CA LEU A 176 9.78 6.93 21.38
C LEU A 176 10.33 8.06 20.49
N PHE A 177 9.64 8.37 19.39
CA PHE A 177 9.97 9.49 18.50
C PHE A 177 9.94 10.84 19.22
N LEU A 178 8.93 11.10 20.04
CA LEU A 178 8.79 12.35 20.82
C LEU A 178 9.84 12.50 21.93
N VAL A 179 10.41 11.40 22.42
CA VAL A 179 11.48 11.41 23.43
C VAL A 179 12.86 11.62 22.79
N THR A 180 13.00 11.48 21.46
CA THR A 180 14.31 11.62 20.80
C THR A 180 15.08 12.92 21.07
N PRO A 181 14.45 14.11 21.25
CA PRO A 181 15.19 15.32 21.60
C PRO A 181 15.77 15.31 23.02
N ARG A 182 15.31 14.40 23.88
CA ARG A 182 15.78 14.22 25.26
C ARG A 182 17.01 13.32 25.36
N PHE A 183 17.39 12.63 24.28
CA PHE A 183 18.63 11.86 24.27
C PHE A 183 19.84 12.80 24.32
N GLY A 184 20.93 12.30 24.92
CA GLY A 184 22.16 13.07 25.06
C GLY A 184 22.77 13.51 23.73
N SER A 185 23.68 14.48 23.79
CA SER A 185 24.28 15.12 22.60
C SER A 185 24.97 14.15 21.63
N TRP A 186 25.35 12.95 22.07
CA TRP A 186 25.98 11.90 21.25
C TRP A 186 25.09 11.38 20.10
N VAL A 187 23.77 11.55 20.20
CA VAL A 187 22.82 11.16 19.14
C VAL A 187 22.80 12.20 18.01
N PHE A 188 23.39 13.38 18.23
CA PHE A 188 23.38 14.46 17.27
C PHE A 188 24.74 14.62 16.57
N ILE A 189 24.70 14.72 15.25
CA ILE A 189 25.82 15.13 14.43
C ILE A 189 25.59 16.60 14.07
N PHE A 190 26.59 17.44 14.36
CA PHE A 190 26.54 18.86 14.00
C PHE A 190 27.41 19.13 12.77
N LEU A 191 26.80 19.70 11.74
CA LEU A 191 27.48 20.20 10.56
C LEU A 191 27.33 21.73 10.53
N PRO A 192 28.43 22.51 10.56
CA PRO A 192 28.35 23.95 10.42
C PRO A 192 27.90 24.36 9.01
N ASN A 193 27.32 25.55 8.90
CA ASN A 193 27.02 26.13 7.59
C ASN A 193 28.32 26.37 6.80
N PRO A 194 28.34 26.15 5.48
CA PRO A 194 27.21 25.82 4.59
C PRO A 194 26.99 24.31 4.34
N TRP A 195 27.75 23.43 5.01
CA TRP A 195 27.79 21.99 4.69
C TRP A 195 26.43 21.30 4.82
N GLY A 196 25.63 21.68 5.81
CA GLY A 196 24.27 21.16 5.99
C GLY A 196 23.35 21.51 4.81
N ILE A 197 23.43 22.73 4.29
CA ILE A 197 22.66 23.18 3.13
C ILE A 197 23.06 22.35 1.89
N GLY A 198 24.36 22.09 1.71
CA GLY A 198 24.85 21.24 0.64
C GLY A 198 24.26 19.82 0.67
N LEU A 199 24.20 19.20 1.85
CA LEU A 199 23.60 17.87 2.04
C LEU A 199 22.11 17.85 1.66
N GLN A 200 21.36 18.89 2.03
CA GLN A 200 19.94 19.01 1.69
C GLN A 200 19.70 19.14 0.19
N ILE A 201 20.52 19.94 -0.50
CA ILE A 201 20.43 20.09 -1.96
C ILE A 201 20.69 18.74 -2.64
N ILE A 202 21.75 18.02 -2.22
CA ILE A 202 22.07 16.70 -2.77
C ILE A 202 20.90 15.73 -2.58
N GLN A 203 20.32 15.70 -1.39
CA GLN A 203 19.19 14.82 -1.12
C GLN A 203 17.94 15.19 -1.92
N ALA A 204 17.63 16.49 -2.07
CA ALA A 204 16.52 16.93 -2.89
C ALA A 204 16.69 16.49 -4.35
N ILE A 205 17.91 16.60 -4.90
CA ILE A 205 18.24 16.11 -6.24
C ILE A 205 18.03 14.59 -6.34
N ILE A 206 18.50 13.81 -5.36
CA ILE A 206 18.29 12.36 -5.34
C ILE A 206 16.80 12.02 -5.30
N THR A 207 16.03 12.71 -4.46
CA THR A 207 14.59 12.49 -4.29
C THR A 207 13.82 12.78 -5.58
N VAL A 208 14.09 13.94 -6.20
CA VAL A 208 13.45 14.33 -7.47
C VAL A 208 13.87 13.41 -8.62
N SER A 209 15.15 13.03 -8.68
CA SER A 209 15.66 12.13 -9.74
C SER A 209 15.05 10.73 -9.62
N TRP A 210 14.98 10.19 -8.41
CA TRP A 210 14.34 8.90 -8.14
C TRP A 210 12.85 8.94 -8.44
N PHE A 211 12.15 9.99 -8.00
CA PHE A 211 10.73 10.18 -8.29
C PHE A 211 10.47 10.31 -9.80
N GLY A 212 11.28 11.10 -10.51
CA GLY A 212 11.21 11.21 -11.97
C GLY A 212 11.45 9.88 -12.69
N TYR A 213 12.46 9.10 -12.25
CA TYR A 213 12.69 7.76 -12.77
C TYR A 213 11.50 6.82 -12.50
N SER A 214 10.89 6.88 -11.31
CA SER A 214 9.72 6.07 -10.97
C SER A 214 8.52 6.35 -11.87
N LEU A 215 8.26 7.64 -12.17
CA LEU A 215 7.19 8.04 -13.08
C LEU A 215 7.45 7.58 -14.52
N LEU A 216 8.71 7.63 -14.97
CA LEU A 216 9.09 7.26 -16.32
C LEU A 216 9.15 5.74 -16.53
N SER A 217 9.61 4.98 -15.53
CA SER A 217 9.70 3.52 -15.59
C SER A 217 8.32 2.85 -15.60
N ASN A 218 7.35 3.38 -14.83
CA ASN A 218 5.96 2.88 -14.87
C ASN A 218 5.27 3.09 -16.22
N ARG A 219 5.70 4.07 -17.02
CA ARG A 219 5.19 4.28 -18.40
C ARG A 219 5.80 3.33 -19.43
N ARG A 220 6.86 2.60 -19.10
CA ARG A 220 7.62 1.75 -20.02
C ARG A 220 7.30 0.27 -19.94
N GLN A 221 6.39 -0.19 -19.06
CA GLN A 221 5.92 -1.58 -19.12
C GLN A 221 5.15 -1.76 -20.43
N PRO A 222 5.70 -2.48 -21.43
CA PRO A 222 5.02 -2.69 -22.69
C PRO A 222 3.78 -3.51 -22.41
N THR A 223 2.69 -3.16 -23.09
CA THR A 223 1.58 -4.08 -23.33
C THR A 223 2.16 -5.37 -23.90
N GLN A 224 2.42 -6.37 -23.04
CA GLN A 224 2.63 -7.72 -23.53
C GLN A 224 1.27 -8.22 -24.02
N HIS A 225 1.31 -8.63 -25.29
CA HIS A 225 0.18 -9.08 -26.10
C HIS A 225 -0.48 -10.32 -25.52
#